data_AF-A0A935MGD2-F1
#
_entry.id   AF-A0A935MGD2-F1
#
_cell.length_a   1.000
_cell.length_b   1.000
_cell.length_c   1.000
_cell.angle_alpha   90.00
_cell.angle_beta   90.00
_cell.angle_gamma   90.00
#
_symmetry.space_group_name_H-M   'P 1'
#
loop_
_entity.id
_entity.type
_entity.pdbx_description
1 polymer ?
#
loop_
_entity_poly.entity_id
_entity_poly.type
_entity_poly.pdbx_seq_one_letter_code
_entity_poly.pdbx_strand_id
1 'polypeptide(L)'
;MGKKLKALAGNLADNQFAHTVKGSAQQIWLAGLGAFAKAQEEGGKVFDVLVKEGATVQARTRKMTDEKLVSIAGKAAGTWDRLEQAFEDRVARSLGSLGVPSKKDLDKLTKRVEDLTTVVQSLKSAKGAPKATGKTTTKPIARKPAIKKPVAKPAAPKTAA
;
A
#
# COMPACT_ATOMS: atom_id res chain seq x y z
N MET A 1 -102.20 16.28 2.13
CA MET A 1 -101.74 15.07 1.39
C MET A 1 -100.28 15.13 0.94
N GLY A 2 -99.69 16.29 0.61
CA GLY A 2 -98.32 16.35 0.04
C GLY A 2 -97.15 15.91 0.94
N LYS A 3 -97.25 16.03 2.28
CA LYS A 3 -96.14 15.66 3.19
C LYS A 3 -95.85 14.15 3.22
N LYS A 4 -96.87 13.29 3.08
CA LYS A 4 -96.68 11.83 3.06
C LYS A 4 -96.04 11.34 1.76
N LEU A 5 -96.37 11.96 0.62
CA LEU A 5 -95.74 11.64 -0.66
C LEU A 5 -94.28 12.07 -0.70
N LYS A 6 -93.95 13.23 -0.12
CA LYS A 6 -92.55 13.68 -0.01
C LYS A 6 -91.70 12.80 0.91
N ALA A 7 -92.28 12.31 2.02
CA ALA A 7 -91.60 11.37 2.91
C ALA A 7 -91.36 10.00 2.26
N LEU A 8 -92.33 9.48 1.49
CA LEU A 8 -92.16 8.23 0.74
C LEU A 8 -91.10 8.36 -0.35
N ALA A 9 -91.08 9.49 -1.06
CA ALA A 9 -90.08 9.77 -2.09
C ALA A 9 -88.67 9.93 -1.52
N GLY A 10 -88.52 10.60 -0.36
CA GLY A 10 -87.25 10.71 0.36
C GLY A 10 -86.71 9.35 0.79
N ASN A 11 -87.56 8.51 1.39
CA ASN A 11 -87.14 7.18 1.85
C ASN A 11 -86.73 6.24 0.70
N LEU A 12 -87.37 6.37 -0.47
CA LEU A 12 -87.01 5.58 -1.65
C LEU A 12 -85.69 6.05 -2.28
N ALA A 13 -85.42 7.37 -2.26
CA ALA A 13 -84.17 7.96 -2.72
C ALA A 13 -83.00 7.61 -1.80
N ASP A 14 -83.19 7.66 -0.48
CA ASP A 14 -82.19 7.26 0.51
C ASP A 14 -81.82 5.79 0.39
N ASN A 15 -82.81 4.92 0.10
CA ASN A 15 -82.56 3.49 -0.08
C ASN A 15 -81.76 3.23 -1.36
N GLN A 16 -82.10 3.87 -2.49
CA GLN A 16 -81.31 3.76 -3.73
C GLN A 16 -79.88 4.30 -3.56
N PHE A 17 -79.70 5.40 -2.82
CA PHE A 17 -78.39 5.94 -2.52
C PHE A 17 -77.56 4.98 -1.66
N ALA A 18 -78.15 4.45 -0.58
CA ALA A 18 -77.50 3.46 0.28
C ALA A 18 -77.09 2.18 -0.47
N HIS A 19 -77.94 1.70 -1.39
CA HIS A 19 -77.62 0.56 -2.26
C HIS A 19 -76.45 0.86 -3.21
N THR A 20 -76.40 2.07 -3.78
CA THR A 20 -75.31 2.49 -4.67
C THR A 20 -73.98 2.64 -3.93
N VAL A 21 -74.01 3.26 -2.74
CA VAL A 21 -72.82 3.41 -1.89
C VAL A 21 -72.31 2.04 -1.41
N LYS A 22 -73.19 1.13 -1.01
CA LYS A 22 -72.81 -0.23 -0.62
C LYS A 22 -72.21 -1.01 -1.80
N GLY A 23 -72.79 -0.89 -2.99
CA GLY A 23 -72.25 -1.52 -4.20
C GLY A 23 -70.86 -1.00 -4.57
N SER A 24 -70.68 0.32 -4.54
CA SER A 24 -69.39 0.97 -4.78
C SER A 24 -68.34 0.59 -3.72
N ALA A 25 -68.71 0.63 -2.43
CA ALA A 25 -67.82 0.23 -1.34
C ALA A 25 -67.38 -1.24 -1.47
N GLN A 26 -68.28 -2.13 -1.90
CA GLN A 26 -67.96 -3.53 -2.13
C GLN A 26 -67.06 -3.72 -3.36
N GLN A 27 -67.25 -2.94 -4.42
CA GLN A 27 -66.34 -2.94 -5.57
C GLN A 27 -64.95 -2.42 -5.20
N ILE A 28 -64.86 -1.33 -4.45
CA ILE A 28 -63.59 -0.79 -3.95
C ILE A 28 -62.90 -1.81 -3.04
N TRP A 29 -63.65 -2.51 -2.19
CA TRP A 29 -63.11 -3.55 -1.32
C TRP A 29 -62.57 -4.75 -2.10
N LEU A 30 -63.32 -5.24 -3.09
CA LEU A 30 -62.89 -6.35 -3.95
C LEU A 30 -61.69 -5.96 -4.83
N ALA A 31 -61.69 -4.73 -5.35
CA ALA A 31 -60.55 -4.17 -6.08
C ALA A 31 -59.31 -4.04 -5.17
N GLY A 32 -59.51 -3.63 -3.91
CA GLY A 32 -58.46 -3.59 -2.90
C GLY A 32 -57.86 -4.97 -2.61
N LEU A 33 -58.71 -5.99 -2.40
CA LEU A 33 -58.25 -7.36 -2.22
C LEU A 33 -57.57 -7.93 -3.48
N GLY A 34 -58.09 -7.63 -4.66
CA GLY A 34 -57.50 -8.07 -5.93
C GLY A 34 -56.15 -7.43 -6.20
N ALA A 35 -56.01 -6.13 -5.94
CA ALA A 35 -54.74 -5.41 -6.03
C ALA A 35 -53.72 -5.91 -5.01
N PHE A 36 -54.15 -6.20 -3.77
CA PHE A 36 -53.29 -6.79 -2.75
C PHE A 36 -52.83 -8.20 -3.16
N ALA A 37 -53.72 -9.04 -3.68
CA ALA A 37 -53.37 -10.37 -4.18
C ALA A 37 -52.36 -10.28 -5.34
N LYS A 38 -52.55 -9.36 -6.28
CA LYS A 38 -51.61 -9.12 -7.38
C LYS A 38 -50.25 -8.61 -6.89
N ALA A 39 -50.25 -7.73 -5.89
CA ALA A 39 -49.02 -7.26 -5.25
C ALA A 39 -48.30 -8.38 -4.47
N GLN A 40 -49.02 -9.34 -3.87
CA GLN A 40 -48.39 -10.51 -3.26
C GLN A 40 -47.80 -11.46 -4.32
N GLU A 41 -48.50 -11.68 -5.44
CA GLU A 41 -48.02 -12.53 -6.54
C GLU A 41 -46.77 -11.96 -7.23
N GLU A 42 -46.73 -10.64 -7.44
CA GLU A 42 -45.62 -9.96 -8.10
C GLU A 42 -44.53 -9.52 -7.11
N GLY A 43 -44.89 -9.28 -5.85
CA GLY A 43 -43.99 -8.79 -4.80
C GLY A 43 -42.85 -9.76 -4.48
N GLY A 44 -43.11 -11.06 -4.49
CA GLY A 44 -42.07 -12.08 -4.29
C GLY A 44 -40.99 -12.04 -5.38
N LYS A 45 -41.39 -11.87 -6.65
CA LYS A 45 -40.45 -11.78 -7.77
C LYS A 45 -39.58 -10.53 -7.70
N VAL A 46 -40.17 -9.39 -7.36
CA VAL A 46 -39.43 -8.12 -7.18
C VAL A 46 -38.48 -8.24 -6.00
N PHE A 47 -38.91 -8.86 -4.90
CA PHE A 47 -38.06 -9.14 -3.75
C PHE A 47 -36.86 -10.03 -4.12
N ASP A 48 -37.08 -11.13 -4.83
CA ASP A 48 -36.01 -12.03 -5.26
C ASP A 48 -34.98 -11.33 -6.16
N VAL A 49 -35.43 -10.44 -7.06
CA VAL A 49 -34.55 -9.61 -7.88
C VAL A 49 -33.73 -8.67 -7.01
N LEU A 50 -34.37 -7.98 -6.05
CA LEU A 50 -33.68 -7.08 -5.12
C LEU A 50 -32.66 -7.83 -4.24
N VAL A 51 -32.98 -9.04 -3.79
CA VAL A 51 -32.05 -9.88 -3.00
C VAL A 51 -30.86 -10.30 -3.85
N LYS A 52 -31.09 -10.72 -5.10
CA LYS A 52 -30.00 -11.05 -6.02
C LYS A 52 -29.11 -9.84 -6.29
N GLU A 53 -29.70 -8.68 -6.53
CA GLU A 53 -28.95 -7.44 -6.75
C GLU A 53 -28.18 -7.00 -5.48
N GLY A 54 -28.78 -7.17 -4.30
CA GLY A 54 -28.10 -6.95 -3.02
C GLY A 54 -26.90 -7.87 -2.84
N ALA A 55 -27.05 -9.16 -3.18
CA ALA A 55 -25.97 -10.13 -3.12
C ALA A 55 -24.83 -9.82 -4.11
N THR A 56 -25.14 -9.37 -5.34
CA THR A 56 -24.12 -8.98 -6.32
C THR A 56 -23.38 -7.71 -5.88
N VAL A 57 -24.09 -6.71 -5.36
CA VAL A 57 -23.49 -5.48 -4.80
C VAL A 57 -22.59 -5.80 -3.61
N GLN A 58 -23.04 -6.66 -2.69
CA GLN A 58 -22.25 -7.10 -1.55
C GLN A 58 -20.99 -7.86 -1.99
N ALA A 59 -21.12 -8.80 -2.94
CA ALA A 59 -20.00 -9.55 -3.48
C ALA A 59 -18.98 -8.62 -4.16
N ARG A 60 -19.44 -7.65 -4.95
CA ARG A 60 -18.58 -6.66 -5.60
C ARG A 60 -17.86 -5.79 -4.58
N THR A 61 -18.57 -5.36 -3.53
CA THR A 61 -18.00 -4.56 -2.45
C THR A 61 -16.93 -5.34 -1.68
N ARG A 62 -17.21 -6.60 -1.31
CA ARG A 62 -16.23 -7.47 -0.67
C ARG A 62 -14.98 -7.64 -1.52
N LYS A 63 -15.11 -7.96 -2.81
CA LYS A 63 -13.96 -8.07 -3.73
C LYS A 63 -13.12 -6.80 -3.76
N MET A 64 -13.75 -5.63 -3.90
CA MET A 64 -13.02 -4.36 -3.89
C MET A 64 -12.35 -4.07 -2.54
N THR A 65 -13.01 -4.41 -1.43
CA THR A 65 -12.42 -4.28 -0.10
C THR A 65 -11.24 -5.23 0.08
N ASP A 66 -11.36 -6.49 -0.33
CA ASP A 66 -10.29 -7.49 -0.25
C ASP A 66 -9.08 -7.05 -1.09
N GLU A 67 -9.30 -6.58 -2.32
CA GLU A 67 -8.23 -6.02 -3.17
C GLU A 67 -7.55 -4.80 -2.52
N LYS A 68 -8.33 -3.90 -1.91
CA LYS A 68 -7.79 -2.75 -1.19
C LYS A 68 -7.05 -3.16 0.07
N LEU A 69 -7.55 -4.14 0.82
CA LEU A 69 -6.89 -4.68 2.01
C LEU A 69 -5.56 -5.33 1.64
N VAL A 70 -5.51 -6.13 0.57
CA VAL A 70 -4.25 -6.70 0.06
C VAL A 70 -3.29 -5.59 -0.37
N SER A 71 -3.77 -4.55 -1.05
CA SER A 71 -2.92 -3.41 -1.46
C SER A 71 -2.38 -2.63 -0.25
N ILE A 72 -3.22 -2.36 0.75
CA ILE A 72 -2.83 -1.67 1.99
C ILE A 72 -1.88 -2.54 2.79
N ALA A 73 -2.16 -3.84 2.93
CA ALA A 73 -1.28 -4.78 3.60
C ALA A 73 0.10 -4.85 2.93
N GLY A 74 0.16 -4.89 1.59
CA GLY A 74 1.43 -4.84 0.86
C GLY A 74 2.20 -3.54 1.06
N LYS A 75 1.51 -2.39 1.03
CA LYS A 75 2.14 -1.07 1.30
C LYS A 75 2.56 -0.89 2.77
N ALA A 76 1.76 -1.44 3.68
CA ALA A 76 2.05 -1.45 5.11
C ALA A 76 3.23 -2.36 5.42
N ALA A 77 3.34 -3.53 4.78
CA ALA A 77 4.49 -4.43 4.93
C ALA A 77 5.80 -3.75 4.51
N GLY A 78 5.81 -3.03 3.37
CA GLY A 78 7.01 -2.27 2.97
C GLY A 78 7.34 -1.08 3.89
N THR A 79 6.33 -0.47 4.51
CA THR A 79 6.54 0.57 5.54
C THR A 79 7.02 -0.05 6.86
N TRP A 80 6.53 -1.24 7.20
CA TRP A 80 6.90 -2.00 8.38
C TRP A 80 8.34 -2.49 8.32
N ASP A 81 8.77 -2.99 7.17
CA ASP A 81 10.17 -3.38 6.92
C ASP A 81 11.13 -2.21 7.13
N ARG A 82 10.77 -1.00 6.68
CA ARG A 82 11.55 0.22 6.95
C ARG A 82 11.54 0.62 8.43
N LEU A 83 10.42 0.42 9.13
CA LEU A 83 10.32 0.66 10.57
C LEU A 83 11.17 -0.34 11.36
N GLU A 84 11.19 -1.61 10.95
CA GLU A 84 12.05 -2.64 11.49
C GLU A 84 13.52 -2.27 11.28
N GLN A 85 13.91 -1.84 10.09
CA GLN A 85 15.27 -1.40 9.81
C GLN A 85 15.69 -0.17 10.63
N ALA A 86 14.80 0.82 10.78
CA ALA A 86 15.06 1.99 11.62
C ALA A 86 15.13 1.63 13.12
N PHE A 87 14.32 0.67 13.56
CA PHE A 87 14.35 0.14 14.91
C PHE A 87 15.65 -0.63 15.17
N GLU A 88 16.05 -1.53 14.26
CA GLU A 88 17.32 -2.25 14.32
C GLU A 88 18.50 -1.28 14.40
N ASP A 89 18.52 -0.24 13.56
CA ASP A 89 19.57 0.76 13.60
C ASP A 89 19.59 1.53 14.94
N ARG A 90 18.41 1.84 15.51
CA ARG A 90 18.32 2.49 16.82
C ARG A 90 18.79 1.57 17.94
N VAL A 91 18.38 0.30 17.93
CA VAL A 91 18.80 -0.72 18.89
C VAL A 91 20.30 -0.97 18.79
N ALA A 92 20.84 -1.12 17.58
CA ALA A 92 22.27 -1.30 17.33
C ALA A 92 23.09 -0.10 17.84
N ARG A 93 22.57 1.13 17.71
CA ARG A 93 23.24 2.33 18.20
C ARG A 93 23.26 2.40 19.73
N SER A 94 22.16 2.03 20.39
CA SER A 94 22.08 1.93 21.85
C SER A 94 23.00 0.84 22.39
N LEU A 95 23.01 -0.34 21.77
CA LEU A 95 23.90 -1.45 22.13
C LEU A 95 25.38 -1.12 21.88
N GLY A 96 25.68 -0.45 20.77
CA GLY A 96 27.03 0.03 20.46
C GLY A 96 27.55 1.05 21.48
N SER A 97 26.68 1.92 22.00
CA SER A 97 27.04 2.85 23.09
C SER A 97 27.36 2.13 24.40
N LEU A 98 26.89 0.89 24.58
CA LEU A 98 27.19 0.03 25.73
C LEU A 98 28.37 -0.93 25.46
N GLY A 99 29.04 -0.78 24.30
CA GLY A 99 30.21 -1.58 23.93
C GLY A 99 29.89 -2.93 23.30
N VAL A 100 28.63 -3.20 22.93
CA VAL A 100 28.23 -4.43 22.24
C VAL A 100 28.38 -4.24 20.71
N PRO A 101 29.29 -4.97 20.03
CA PRO A 101 29.47 -4.83 18.58
C PRO A 101 28.25 -5.30 17.78
N SER A 102 27.91 -4.59 16.70
CA SER A 102 26.76 -4.91 15.85
C SER A 102 27.11 -5.89 14.72
N LYS A 103 26.11 -6.56 14.11
CA LYS A 103 26.31 -7.45 12.95
C LYS A 103 27.04 -6.76 11.79
N LYS A 104 26.71 -5.50 11.49
CA LYS A 104 27.35 -4.72 10.43
C LYS A 104 28.85 -4.51 10.69
N ASP A 105 29.26 -4.44 11.95
CA ASP A 105 30.66 -4.28 12.32
C ASP A 105 31.42 -5.60 12.21
N LEU A 106 30.77 -6.71 12.55
CA LEU A 106 31.30 -8.06 12.33
C LEU A 106 31.52 -8.33 10.83
N ASP A 107 30.57 -7.98 9.97
CA ASP A 107 30.70 -8.17 8.51
C ASP A 107 31.85 -7.34 7.92
N LYS A 108 32.03 -6.09 8.38
CA LYS A 108 33.16 -5.25 7.98
C LYS A 108 34.49 -5.83 8.45
N LEU A 109 34.52 -6.39 9.65
CA LEU A 109 35.72 -7.03 10.18
C LEU A 109 36.06 -8.29 9.38
N THR A 110 35.07 -9.13 9.07
CA THR A 110 35.25 -10.33 8.24
C THR A 110 35.84 -9.97 6.88
N LYS A 111 35.29 -8.98 6.17
CA LYS A 111 35.86 -8.50 4.90
C LYS A 111 37.31 -8.03 5.03
N ARG A 112 37.62 -7.26 6.08
CA ARG A 112 39.01 -6.82 6.33
C ARG A 112 39.93 -7.99 6.61
N VAL A 113 39.47 -9.01 7.34
CA VAL A 113 40.26 -10.22 7.61
C VAL A 113 40.48 -11.01 6.32
N GLU A 114 39.49 -11.12 5.45
CA GLU A 114 39.63 -11.72 4.12
C GLU A 114 40.68 -10.98 3.29
N ASP A 115 40.56 -9.66 3.15
CA ASP A 115 41.51 -8.81 2.42
C ASP A 115 42.94 -8.92 2.97
N LEU A 116 43.09 -8.87 4.31
CA LEU A 116 44.39 -9.06 4.94
C LEU A 116 44.94 -10.47 4.68
N THR A 117 44.08 -11.49 4.69
CA THR A 117 44.49 -12.87 4.41
C THR A 117 45.01 -13.01 2.99
N THR A 118 44.36 -12.39 1.99
CA THR A 118 44.84 -12.38 0.60
C THR A 118 46.17 -11.64 0.45
N VAL A 119 46.34 -10.49 1.11
CA VAL A 119 47.60 -9.73 1.08
C VAL A 119 48.72 -10.53 1.75
N VAL A 120 48.45 -11.17 2.89
CA VAL A 120 49.44 -12.01 3.59
C VAL A 120 49.80 -13.25 2.76
N GLN A 121 48.84 -13.91 2.11
CA GLN A 121 49.14 -15.01 1.19
C GLN A 121 49.96 -14.56 -0.01
N SER A 122 49.66 -13.38 -0.57
CA SER A 122 50.41 -12.80 -1.69
C SER A 122 51.85 -12.45 -1.29
N LEU A 123 52.04 -11.84 -0.11
CA LEU A 123 53.37 -11.53 0.42
C LEU A 123 54.15 -12.79 0.82
N LYS A 124 53.47 -13.81 1.35
CA LYS A 124 54.09 -15.10 1.69
C LYS A 124 54.53 -15.85 0.43
N SER A 125 53.77 -15.75 -0.67
CA SER A 125 54.14 -16.29 -1.98
C SER A 125 55.31 -15.52 -2.61
N ALA A 126 55.40 -14.19 -2.41
CA ALA A 126 56.51 -13.37 -2.88
C ALA A 126 57.82 -13.57 -2.08
N LYS A 127 57.75 -13.98 -0.82
CA LYS A 127 58.91 -14.18 0.07
C LYS A 127 59.51 -15.60 0.01
N GLY A 128 58.97 -16.47 -0.85
CA GLY A 128 59.40 -17.87 -1.02
C GLY A 128 60.37 -18.15 -2.18
N ALA A 129 60.83 -17.14 -2.93
CA ALA A 129 61.81 -17.35 -4.00
C ALA A 129 63.25 -17.12 -3.47
N PRO A 130 64.16 -18.12 -3.50
CA PRO A 130 65.53 -17.95 -3.04
C PRO A 130 66.35 -17.11 -4.04
N LYS A 131 67.18 -16.25 -3.48
CA LYS A 131 68.12 -15.33 -4.13
C LYS A 131 69.24 -16.10 -4.84
N ALA A 132 69.42 -15.87 -6.15
CA ALA A 132 70.67 -16.14 -6.85
C ALA A 132 71.51 -14.85 -6.96
N THR A 133 72.76 -14.97 -6.53
CA THR A 133 73.77 -13.91 -6.37
C THR A 133 74.57 -13.63 -7.64
N GLY A 134 74.94 -12.36 -7.83
CA GLY A 134 76.28 -11.97 -8.30
C GLY A 134 76.35 -11.31 -9.68
N LYS A 135 76.74 -10.03 -9.74
CA LYS A 135 78.13 -9.61 -10.01
C LYS A 135 78.26 -8.08 -9.96
N THR A 136 79.17 -7.62 -9.12
CA THR A 136 79.76 -6.27 -9.08
C THR A 136 80.62 -6.02 -10.32
N THR A 137 80.57 -4.81 -10.89
CA THR A 137 81.74 -4.14 -11.50
C THR A 137 81.58 -2.63 -11.53
N THR A 138 82.70 -1.97 -11.25
CA THR A 138 82.98 -0.56 -11.00
C THR A 138 83.07 0.33 -12.26
N LYS A 139 82.61 1.59 -12.11
CA LYS A 139 83.08 2.91 -12.66
C LYS A 139 83.85 2.97 -14.01
N PRO A 140 83.67 4.05 -14.83
CA PRO A 140 84.17 5.38 -14.44
C PRO A 140 83.32 6.60 -14.88
N ILE A 141 83.80 7.75 -14.39
CA ILE A 141 83.25 9.10 -14.33
C ILE A 141 83.39 9.86 -15.67
N ALA A 142 82.40 10.70 -16.02
CA ALA A 142 82.61 11.88 -16.89
C ALA A 142 81.74 13.10 -16.47
N ARG A 143 82.43 14.07 -15.84
CA ARG A 143 82.33 15.55 -15.86
C ARG A 143 81.00 16.27 -16.23
N LYS A 144 80.50 17.03 -15.23
CA LYS A 144 79.95 18.43 -15.16
C LYS A 144 79.90 19.28 -16.46
N PRO A 145 79.23 20.47 -16.47
CA PRO A 145 78.27 21.10 -15.53
C PRO A 145 77.07 21.83 -16.24
N ALA A 146 76.14 22.43 -15.48
CA ALA A 146 75.52 23.77 -15.71
C ALA A 146 74.06 23.81 -15.17
N ILE A 147 73.82 24.35 -13.96
CA ILE A 147 73.41 25.74 -13.65
C ILE A 147 71.98 26.09 -14.13
N LYS A 148 71.05 26.31 -13.18
CA LYS A 148 70.29 27.57 -12.93
C LYS A 148 68.97 27.31 -12.16
N LYS A 149 68.94 27.72 -10.89
CA LYS A 149 67.76 28.30 -10.18
C LYS A 149 67.32 29.60 -10.93
N PRO A 150 66.16 30.27 -10.70
CA PRO A 150 65.32 30.28 -9.49
C PRO A 150 63.77 30.41 -9.68
N VAL A 151 63.02 30.23 -8.59
CA VAL A 151 61.88 31.04 -8.05
C VAL A 151 60.77 31.56 -9.00
N ALA A 152 59.50 31.25 -8.70
CA ALA A 152 58.46 32.23 -8.27
C ALA A 152 57.01 31.70 -8.42
N LYS A 153 56.24 31.81 -7.33
CA LYS A 153 54.76 31.94 -7.21
C LYS A 153 54.33 33.24 -7.96
N PRO A 154 53.08 33.50 -8.46
CA PRO A 154 51.85 33.40 -7.66
C PRO A 154 50.49 33.26 -8.41
N ALA A 155 49.41 33.39 -7.61
CA ALA A 155 48.09 33.95 -7.92
C ALA A 155 46.91 32.97 -8.10
N ALA A 156 45.99 33.07 -7.14
CA ALA A 156 44.56 32.77 -7.29
C ALA A 156 43.90 33.76 -8.27
N PRO A 157 42.68 33.48 -8.76
CA PRO A 157 41.56 34.27 -8.23
C PRO A 157 40.21 33.53 -8.10
N LYS A 158 39.43 34.00 -7.10
CA LYS A 158 37.98 34.32 -7.07
C LYS A 158 36.94 33.31 -7.61
N THR A 159 35.94 32.99 -6.76
CA THR A 159 34.51 33.43 -6.80
C THR A 159 33.75 32.70 -5.66
N ALA A 160 33.14 33.40 -4.70
CA ALA A 160 31.76 33.90 -4.71
C ALA A 160 30.69 32.80 -4.82
N ALA A 161 30.13 32.43 -3.66
CA ALA A 161 28.73 32.05 -3.43
C ALA A 161 28.47 32.18 -1.91
#